data_AF-A0AAV0UDL4-F1
#
_entry.id   AF-A0AAV0UDL4-F1
#
_cell.length_a   1.000
_cell.length_b   1.000
_cell.length_c   1.000
_cell.angle_alpha   90.00
_cell.angle_beta   90.00
_cell.angle_gamma   90.00
#
_symmetry.space_group_name_H-M   'P 1'
#
loop_
_entity.id
_entity.type
_entity.pdbx_description
1 polymer ?
#
loop_
_entity_poly.entity_id
_entity_poly.type
_entity_poly.pdbx_seq_one_letter_code
_entity_poly.pdbx_strand_id
1 'polypeptide(L)'
;MRLLCLLLPASAIFLSRTADSATSSGNPNINAAVNSVTVPLRVKTNASVALPLLAPHPFARSTRDASYHDDEEREGGLGIARFVGDVFYSLQMRTWLWYDLHPEAVLKQLSVRPKNDEPLDVQIVARCLAYADLFTAKKRVSGDDVVFRMLDSITGNKEKLVALLLTLRNFRGMKNRADSLQRAVAGKYPELEDRIQSLWLKANVRPDEAYDMMPIAAEKKLTHGIEKEPTWPAICRGLTQLISYARKFNAMDTKMSEFSYQNLFELLVEKRGADELAVFSYSTKHEFDGIESLVHDFRVMLVEQYPEAIESVLQSWFDARVHPVQVYKYLPLDYALDITEGKEWLALCSGLKLWISYMISIGNKVFSNNEIVRLLVDKRSEKQAVAFLSWLESVDGMKDHAERLQEALAVEFPDSLPLLLEVWLKHDVDPKEVYRRMSLTASKPVTHDSLNRMFNIPKMKMWFGYVEKLNADLACLLPECIVCSNCHLVYDTD
;
A
#
# COMPACT_ATOMS: atom_id res chain seq x y z
N MET A 1 -24.03 -27.66 -59.06
CA MET A 1 -23.70 -26.28 -58.64
C MET A 1 -22.68 -26.39 -57.52
N ARG A 2 -21.41 -26.03 -57.76
CA ARG A 2 -20.77 -24.71 -57.46
C ARG A 2 -20.67 -24.47 -55.94
N LEU A 3 -19.48 -24.56 -55.30
CA LEU A 3 -18.33 -23.60 -55.29
C LEU A 3 -18.67 -22.30 -54.50
N LEU A 4 -17.82 -21.67 -53.65
CA LEU A 4 -16.42 -21.88 -53.19
C LEU A 4 -16.37 -21.84 -51.63
N CYS A 5 -15.34 -22.24 -50.85
CA CYS A 5 -13.96 -22.74 -51.10
C CYS A 5 -12.78 -21.73 -51.19
N LEU A 6 -12.47 -20.95 -50.13
CA LEU A 6 -11.19 -20.22 -49.88
C LEU A 6 -10.94 -20.07 -48.36
N LEU A 7 -9.73 -20.07 -47.78
CA LEU A 7 -8.40 -20.60 -48.16
C LEU A 7 -7.54 -20.83 -46.87
N LEU A 8 -6.37 -21.48 -47.00
CA LEU A 8 -5.54 -22.08 -45.94
C LEU A 8 -4.52 -21.15 -45.22
N PRO A 9 -3.88 -21.61 -44.12
CA PRO A 9 -2.91 -20.82 -43.32
C PRO A 9 -1.43 -21.02 -43.71
N ALA A 10 -0.53 -20.19 -43.15
CA ALA A 10 0.92 -20.39 -43.06
C ALA A 10 1.41 -19.79 -41.71
N SER A 11 2.30 -20.37 -40.88
CA SER A 11 3.38 -21.37 -41.00
C SER A 11 4.74 -20.86 -41.51
N ALA A 12 5.59 -20.37 -40.58
CA ALA A 12 7.06 -20.43 -40.55
C ALA A 12 7.50 -19.92 -39.15
N ILE A 13 8.11 -20.69 -38.23
CA ILE A 13 9.43 -21.35 -38.26
C ILE A 13 10.58 -20.34 -38.35
N PHE A 14 11.24 -20.11 -37.21
CA PHE A 14 12.70 -20.22 -37.15
C PHE A 14 13.13 -20.83 -35.81
N LEU A 15 14.06 -21.78 -35.88
CA LEU A 15 14.66 -22.49 -34.75
C LEU A 15 16.19 -22.45 -34.91
N SER A 16 16.90 -22.92 -33.88
CA SER A 16 18.37 -22.95 -33.75
C SER A 16 19.01 -21.63 -33.28
N ARG A 17 20.09 -21.65 -32.49
CA ARG A 17 21.01 -22.78 -32.26
C ARG A 17 21.63 -22.78 -30.85
N THR A 18 21.82 -23.97 -30.30
CA THR A 18 22.52 -24.26 -29.04
C THR A 18 24.03 -24.49 -29.25
N ALA A 19 24.82 -24.12 -28.24
CA ALA A 19 26.09 -24.71 -27.80
C ALA A 19 26.46 -23.99 -26.49
N ASP A 20 26.42 -24.57 -25.29
CA ASP A 20 27.09 -25.76 -24.71
C ASP A 20 28.29 -25.38 -23.83
N SER A 21 28.51 -26.21 -22.79
CA SER A 21 29.57 -26.17 -21.75
C SER A 21 29.42 -25.13 -20.61
N ALA A 22 29.86 -25.39 -19.37
CA ALA A 22 29.99 -26.67 -18.62
C ALA A 22 30.22 -26.38 -17.11
N THR A 23 29.67 -27.23 -16.23
CA THR A 23 30.18 -27.61 -14.88
C THR A 23 30.92 -26.60 -13.97
N SER A 24 30.28 -26.23 -12.85
CA SER A 24 30.80 -26.32 -11.45
C SER A 24 29.73 -25.74 -10.51
N SER A 25 29.11 -26.48 -9.59
CA SER A 25 29.64 -26.94 -8.28
C SER A 25 30.13 -25.79 -7.38
N GLY A 26 29.55 -25.67 -6.18
CA GLY A 26 29.93 -24.64 -5.19
C GLY A 26 28.77 -24.03 -4.39
N ASN A 27 28.13 -24.82 -3.53
CA ASN A 27 27.38 -24.27 -2.39
C ASN A 27 28.39 -24.11 -1.23
N PRO A 28 28.33 -23.04 -0.41
CA PRO A 28 27.86 -23.30 0.95
C PRO A 28 27.08 -22.18 1.64
N ASN A 29 26.33 -22.61 2.66
CA ASN A 29 25.73 -21.83 3.74
C ASN A 29 26.59 -20.66 4.26
N ILE A 30 25.93 -19.55 4.61
CA ILE A 30 26.34 -18.70 5.74
C ILE A 30 25.13 -18.49 6.67
N ASN A 31 25.28 -18.92 7.92
CA ASN A 31 24.39 -18.54 9.02
C ASN A 31 24.73 -17.13 9.49
N ALA A 32 23.72 -16.29 9.77
CA ALA A 32 23.89 -15.08 10.55
C ALA A 32 22.86 -15.04 11.68
N ALA A 33 23.32 -15.27 12.91
CA ALA A 33 22.48 -15.20 14.10
C ALA A 33 22.30 -13.74 14.55
N VAL A 34 21.07 -13.32 14.78
CA VAL A 34 20.76 -11.99 15.34
C VAL A 34 20.69 -12.09 16.86
N ASN A 35 21.67 -11.49 17.54
CA ASN A 35 21.66 -11.34 19.00
C ASN A 35 20.71 -10.20 19.41
N SER A 36 19.60 -10.55 20.06
CA SER A 36 18.64 -9.61 20.64
C SER A 36 19.16 -9.03 21.97
N VAL A 37 19.37 -7.71 22.03
CA VAL A 37 19.73 -7.01 23.28
C VAL A 37 18.47 -6.58 24.04
N THR A 38 18.43 -6.91 25.33
CA THR A 38 17.30 -6.64 26.24
C THR A 38 17.41 -5.24 26.86
N VAL A 39 16.31 -4.48 26.94
CA VAL A 39 16.21 -3.22 27.71
C VAL A 39 15.17 -3.39 28.83
N PRO A 40 15.47 -3.02 30.10
CA PRO A 40 14.59 -3.29 31.22
C PRO A 40 13.52 -2.20 31.48
N LEU A 41 12.35 -2.64 31.93
CA LEU A 41 11.33 -1.80 32.59
C LEU A 41 11.89 -1.09 33.83
N ARG A 42 11.41 0.14 34.10
CA ARG A 42 10.82 0.41 35.42
C ARG A 42 9.77 1.53 35.45
N VAL A 43 8.65 1.19 36.07
CA VAL A 43 7.50 2.05 36.37
C VAL A 43 7.78 2.92 37.60
N LYS A 44 7.20 4.12 37.65
CA LYS A 44 6.63 4.64 38.91
C LYS A 44 5.42 5.54 38.68
N THR A 45 4.33 5.17 39.33
CA THR A 45 3.02 5.82 39.40
C THR A 45 3.01 7.05 40.31
N ASN A 46 2.01 7.92 40.16
CA ASN A 46 1.35 8.58 41.30
C ASN A 46 -0.13 8.92 40.99
N ALA A 47 -0.95 8.89 42.03
CA ALA A 47 -2.42 8.99 42.00
C ALA A 47 -2.87 10.49 42.02
N SER A 48 -3.89 10.90 41.25
CA SER A 48 -5.34 10.81 41.50
C SER A 48 -5.92 11.86 42.46
N VAL A 49 -6.76 12.75 41.92
CA VAL A 49 -7.92 13.36 42.60
C VAL A 49 -9.05 13.47 41.56
N ALA A 50 -10.28 13.14 41.93
CA ALA A 50 -11.46 13.16 41.06
C ALA A 50 -12.62 13.93 41.70
N LEU A 51 -13.50 14.52 40.87
CA LEU A 51 -14.82 15.09 41.20
C LEU A 51 -15.70 15.06 39.91
N PRO A 52 -17.04 15.22 39.95
CA PRO A 52 -17.92 14.10 39.61
C PRO A 52 -18.64 14.18 38.26
N LEU A 53 -19.17 13.03 37.83
CA LEU A 53 -19.93 12.84 36.58
C LEU A 53 -21.33 13.44 36.59
N LEU A 54 -21.76 13.90 35.42
CA LEU A 54 -23.14 13.74 34.92
C LEU A 54 -23.18 12.50 34.02
N ALA A 55 -24.10 11.57 34.30
CA ALA A 55 -24.08 10.23 33.71
C ALA A 55 -24.91 10.09 32.42
N PRO A 56 -24.40 9.43 31.38
CA PRO A 56 -25.18 8.71 30.37
C PRO A 56 -25.32 7.22 30.75
N HIS A 57 -26.40 6.57 30.33
CA HIS A 57 -26.67 5.15 30.62
C HIS A 57 -25.62 4.19 30.01
N PRO A 58 -25.26 3.10 30.71
CA PRO A 58 -24.29 2.13 30.20
C PRO A 58 -24.92 1.16 29.20
N PHE A 59 -24.42 1.17 27.96
CA PHE A 59 -24.52 -0.02 27.09
C PHE A 59 -23.46 -1.03 27.54
N ALA A 60 -23.89 -2.09 28.21
CA ALA A 60 -23.00 -3.19 28.58
C ALA A 60 -22.58 -3.99 27.34
N ARG A 61 -21.29 -3.96 27.01
CA ARG A 61 -20.68 -4.83 25.98
C ARG A 61 -20.07 -6.04 26.68
N SER A 62 -20.61 -7.23 26.42
CA SER A 62 -20.12 -8.48 27.01
C SER A 62 -18.70 -8.80 26.51
N THR A 63 -17.78 -9.05 27.45
CA THR A 63 -16.46 -9.63 27.19
C THR A 63 -16.43 -11.12 27.53
N ARG A 64 -15.48 -11.81 26.90
CA ARG A 64 -15.34 -13.25 26.69
C ARG A 64 -15.21 -14.17 27.93
N ASP A 65 -15.58 -15.42 27.67
CA ASP A 65 -14.98 -16.70 28.11
C ASP A 65 -14.77 -16.96 29.62
N ALA A 66 -15.72 -17.70 30.22
CA ALA A 66 -15.45 -18.67 31.29
C ALA A 66 -16.59 -19.72 31.39
N SER A 67 -16.21 -20.98 31.64
CA SER A 67 -17.04 -22.08 32.18
C SER A 67 -18.31 -22.51 31.42
N TYR A 68 -18.18 -23.49 30.52
CA TYR A 68 -19.29 -24.37 30.13
C TYR A 68 -19.61 -25.36 31.27
N HIS A 69 -20.92 -25.67 31.43
CA HIS A 69 -21.61 -26.53 32.42
C HIS A 69 -22.28 -25.77 33.59
N ASP A 70 -23.53 -25.33 33.35
CA ASP A 70 -24.68 -25.40 34.28
C ASP A 70 -25.98 -24.69 33.78
N ASP A 71 -26.03 -24.17 32.54
CA ASP A 71 -27.19 -23.41 32.01
C ASP A 71 -28.21 -24.19 31.11
N GLU A 72 -28.01 -25.50 30.85
CA GLU A 72 -28.84 -26.23 29.85
C GLU A 72 -30.34 -26.35 30.21
N GLU A 73 -30.73 -26.35 31.49
CA GLU A 73 -32.15 -26.51 31.87
C GLU A 73 -33.00 -25.25 31.70
N ARG A 74 -32.40 -24.06 31.45
CA ARG A 74 -33.16 -22.81 31.24
C ARG A 74 -33.41 -22.46 29.78
N GLU A 75 -32.67 -23.03 28.82
CA GLU A 75 -32.88 -22.75 27.40
C GLU A 75 -34.11 -23.46 26.80
N GLY A 76 -34.52 -24.62 27.35
CA GLY A 76 -35.61 -25.44 26.80
C GLY A 76 -36.95 -24.70 26.65
N GLY A 77 -37.33 -23.88 27.64
CA GLY A 77 -38.57 -23.08 27.59
C GLY A 77 -38.51 -21.91 26.59
N LEU A 78 -37.34 -21.27 26.48
CA LEU A 78 -37.09 -20.20 25.51
C LEU A 78 -37.04 -20.74 24.07
N GLY A 79 -36.51 -21.95 23.86
CA GLY A 79 -36.49 -22.63 22.58
C GLY A 79 -37.88 -22.87 22.00
N ILE A 80 -38.82 -23.37 22.81
CA ILE A 80 -40.20 -23.64 22.35
C ILE A 80 -40.96 -22.34 22.05
N ALA A 81 -40.89 -21.34 22.93
CA ALA A 81 -41.55 -20.05 22.69
C ALA A 81 -41.02 -19.35 21.42
N ARG A 82 -39.71 -19.43 21.19
CA ARG A 82 -39.06 -18.91 19.98
C ARG A 82 -39.49 -19.67 18.73
N PHE A 83 -39.47 -21.00 18.76
CA PHE A 83 -39.91 -21.84 17.65
C PHE A 83 -41.37 -21.56 17.24
N VAL A 84 -42.28 -21.45 18.22
CA VAL A 84 -43.68 -21.08 17.96
C VAL A 84 -43.79 -19.68 17.35
N GLY A 85 -43.00 -18.72 17.83
CA GLY A 85 -42.92 -17.37 17.26
C GLY A 85 -42.45 -17.36 15.80
N ASP A 86 -41.39 -18.10 15.49
CA ASP A 86 -40.82 -18.19 14.13
C ASP A 86 -41.79 -18.90 13.16
N VAL A 87 -42.47 -19.96 13.60
CA VAL A 87 -43.51 -20.65 12.81
C VAL A 87 -44.69 -19.73 12.54
N PHE A 88 -45.24 -19.06 13.56
CA PHE A 88 -46.36 -18.13 13.40
C PHE A 88 -46.01 -16.99 12.44
N TYR A 89 -44.81 -16.42 12.60
CA TYR A 89 -44.32 -15.35 11.75
C TYR A 89 -44.13 -15.81 10.28
N SER A 90 -43.63 -17.04 10.05
CA SER A 90 -43.51 -17.59 8.70
C SER A 90 -44.88 -17.79 8.00
N LEU A 91 -45.92 -18.18 8.76
CA LEU A 91 -47.28 -18.26 8.27
C LEU A 91 -47.86 -16.87 7.99
N GLN A 92 -47.57 -15.89 8.85
CA GLN A 92 -47.99 -14.50 8.68
C GLN A 92 -47.37 -13.87 7.41
N MET A 93 -46.06 -14.06 7.18
CA MET A 93 -45.38 -13.68 5.93
C MET A 93 -46.02 -14.31 4.70
N ARG A 94 -46.29 -15.63 4.72
CA ARG A 94 -46.97 -16.32 3.61
C ARG A 94 -48.37 -15.75 3.36
N THR A 95 -49.10 -15.41 4.42
CA THR A 95 -50.43 -14.80 4.34
C THR A 95 -50.36 -13.42 3.69
N TRP A 96 -49.45 -12.55 4.13
CA TRP A 96 -49.25 -11.24 3.50
C TRP A 96 -48.81 -11.34 2.03
N LEU A 97 -47.90 -12.28 1.71
CA LEU A 97 -47.50 -12.58 0.33
C LEU A 97 -48.67 -13.13 -0.50
N TRP A 98 -49.61 -13.87 0.08
CA TRP A 98 -50.78 -14.40 -0.64
C TRP A 98 -51.77 -13.29 -1.00
N TYR A 99 -52.01 -12.35 -0.07
CA TYR A 99 -52.81 -11.14 -0.31
C TYR A 99 -52.07 -10.04 -1.08
N ASP A 100 -50.82 -10.26 -1.51
CA ASP A 100 -49.95 -9.27 -2.17
C ASP A 100 -49.87 -7.91 -1.42
N LEU A 101 -49.88 -7.94 -0.09
CA LEU A 101 -49.84 -6.73 0.73
C LEU A 101 -48.50 -6.01 0.58
N HIS A 102 -48.54 -4.73 0.19
CA HIS A 102 -47.34 -3.90 0.06
C HIS A 102 -46.60 -3.79 1.40
N PRO A 103 -45.25 -3.80 1.45
CA PRO A 103 -44.50 -3.74 2.72
C PRO A 103 -44.86 -2.56 3.61
N GLU A 104 -45.14 -1.38 3.03
CA GLU A 104 -45.65 -0.22 3.78
C GLU A 104 -46.97 -0.49 4.51
N ALA A 105 -47.87 -1.32 3.95
CA ALA A 105 -49.14 -1.67 4.56
C ALA A 105 -48.94 -2.71 5.68
N VAL A 106 -48.07 -3.70 5.48
CA VAL A 106 -47.69 -4.68 6.51
C VAL A 106 -47.05 -3.97 7.71
N LEU A 107 -46.12 -3.07 7.45
CA LEU A 107 -45.53 -2.22 8.47
C LEU A 107 -46.59 -1.38 9.21
N LYS A 108 -47.53 -0.73 8.50
CA LYS A 108 -48.62 0.03 9.15
C LYS A 108 -49.57 -0.84 9.98
N GLN A 109 -49.65 -2.15 9.71
CA GLN A 109 -50.40 -3.11 10.52
C GLN A 109 -49.62 -3.57 11.77
N LEU A 110 -48.30 -3.76 11.65
CA LEU A 110 -47.43 -4.19 12.76
C LEU A 110 -47.07 -3.05 13.70
N SER A 111 -46.79 -1.86 13.15
CA SER A 111 -46.61 -0.62 13.88
C SER A 111 -47.98 -0.09 14.32
N VAL A 112 -48.57 -0.76 15.32
CA VAL A 112 -49.61 -0.17 16.18
C VAL A 112 -49.05 1.17 16.64
N ARG A 113 -49.65 2.26 16.15
CA ARG A 113 -49.02 3.60 16.14
C ARG A 113 -48.28 3.87 17.45
N PRO A 114 -46.94 4.05 17.45
CA PRO A 114 -46.25 4.48 18.66
C PRO A 114 -46.93 5.75 19.15
N LYS A 115 -47.20 5.82 20.45
CA LYS A 115 -47.59 7.11 21.04
C LYS A 115 -46.41 8.06 20.81
N ASN A 116 -46.71 9.32 20.47
CA ASN A 116 -45.73 10.28 19.97
C ASN A 116 -44.39 10.17 20.73
N ASP A 117 -43.31 9.97 19.97
CA ASP A 117 -41.91 9.83 20.41
C ASP A 117 -41.47 8.50 21.04
N GLU A 118 -42.30 7.45 21.11
CA GLU A 118 -41.80 6.10 21.42
C GLU A 118 -40.84 5.57 20.32
N PRO A 119 -39.67 4.98 20.68
CA PRO A 119 -38.74 4.42 19.70
C PRO A 119 -39.33 3.17 19.04
N LEU A 120 -39.10 3.01 17.73
CA LEU A 120 -39.58 1.81 17.03
C LEU A 120 -38.91 0.54 17.53
N ASP A 121 -39.71 -0.50 17.72
CA ASP A 121 -39.22 -1.84 17.96
C ASP A 121 -38.42 -2.34 16.74
N VAL A 122 -37.12 -2.48 16.96
CA VAL A 122 -36.13 -2.98 16.00
C VAL A 122 -36.52 -4.37 15.48
N GLN A 123 -37.19 -5.20 16.28
CA GLN A 123 -37.69 -6.52 15.85
C GLN A 123 -38.80 -6.39 14.82
N ILE A 124 -39.73 -5.45 15.00
CA ILE A 124 -40.79 -5.17 14.02
C ILE A 124 -40.19 -4.67 12.72
N VAL A 125 -39.21 -3.75 12.78
CA VAL A 125 -38.55 -3.24 11.56
C VAL A 125 -37.76 -4.33 10.84
N ALA A 126 -36.98 -5.15 11.56
CA ALA A 126 -36.25 -6.29 10.98
C ALA A 126 -37.22 -7.28 10.30
N ARG A 127 -38.37 -7.57 10.92
CA ARG A 127 -39.44 -8.39 10.33
C ARG A 127 -40.07 -7.74 9.08
N CYS A 128 -40.28 -6.42 9.08
CA CYS A 128 -40.78 -5.72 7.89
C CYS A 128 -39.80 -5.78 6.72
N LEU A 129 -38.49 -5.67 7.00
CA LEU A 129 -37.42 -5.77 6.01
C LEU A 129 -37.34 -7.18 5.40
N ALA A 130 -37.33 -8.22 6.23
CA ALA A 130 -37.36 -9.60 5.75
C ALA A 130 -38.61 -9.90 4.90
N TYR A 131 -39.76 -9.32 5.23
CA TYR A 131 -40.96 -9.41 4.39
C TYR A 131 -40.80 -8.64 3.07
N ALA A 132 -40.25 -7.43 3.09
CA ALA A 132 -40.01 -6.63 1.90
C ALA A 132 -39.07 -7.33 0.91
N ASP A 133 -38.03 -8.00 1.40
CA ASP A 133 -37.09 -8.77 0.58
C ASP A 133 -37.79 -9.97 -0.10
N LEU A 134 -38.68 -10.69 0.61
CA LEU A 134 -39.51 -11.75 0.01
C LEU A 134 -40.52 -11.19 -1.02
N PHE A 135 -41.19 -10.07 -0.70
CA PHE A 135 -42.19 -9.44 -1.56
C PHE A 135 -41.56 -8.97 -2.87
N THR A 136 -40.39 -8.34 -2.80
CA THR A 136 -39.69 -7.79 -3.96
C THR A 136 -39.12 -8.91 -4.84
N ALA A 137 -38.58 -9.98 -4.24
CA ALA A 137 -38.21 -11.20 -4.95
C ALA A 137 -39.40 -11.84 -5.70
N LYS A 138 -40.58 -11.93 -5.05
CA LYS A 138 -41.81 -12.45 -5.69
C LYS A 138 -42.29 -11.56 -6.84
N LYS A 139 -42.25 -10.23 -6.66
CA LYS A 139 -42.85 -9.25 -7.59
C LYS A 139 -41.91 -8.72 -8.68
N ARG A 140 -40.60 -9.01 -8.61
CA ARG A 140 -39.57 -8.49 -9.54
C ARG A 140 -39.52 -6.95 -9.62
N VAL A 141 -39.80 -6.29 -8.49
CA VAL A 141 -39.74 -4.82 -8.35
C VAL A 141 -38.39 -4.44 -7.73
N SER A 142 -37.84 -3.27 -8.08
CA SER A 142 -36.67 -2.67 -7.41
C SER A 142 -36.85 -2.71 -5.90
N GLY A 143 -36.07 -3.53 -5.21
CA GLY A 143 -36.34 -3.89 -3.82
C GLY A 143 -36.10 -2.72 -2.85
N ASP A 144 -35.01 -2.00 -3.08
CA ASP A 144 -34.57 -0.97 -2.16
C ASP A 144 -35.42 0.30 -2.24
N ASP A 145 -36.01 0.65 -3.39
CA ASP A 145 -36.93 1.80 -3.47
C ASP A 145 -38.20 1.62 -2.63
N VAL A 146 -38.73 0.40 -2.59
CA VAL A 146 -39.88 0.03 -1.75
C VAL A 146 -39.49 0.09 -0.28
N VAL A 147 -38.31 -0.45 0.07
CA VAL A 147 -37.78 -0.39 1.45
C VAL A 147 -37.49 1.05 1.88
N PHE A 148 -36.96 1.90 1.00
CA PHE A 148 -36.67 3.29 1.34
C PHE A 148 -37.92 4.11 1.58
N ARG A 149 -38.93 4.05 0.70
CA ARG A 149 -40.21 4.73 0.95
C ARG A 149 -40.86 4.23 2.24
N MET A 150 -40.79 2.91 2.48
CA MET A 150 -41.28 2.31 3.71
C MET A 150 -40.59 2.89 4.95
N LEU A 151 -39.25 2.87 5.02
CA LEU A 151 -38.52 3.36 6.20
C LEU A 151 -38.61 4.89 6.37
N ASP A 152 -38.53 5.66 5.28
CA ASP A 152 -38.64 7.13 5.28
C ASP A 152 -40.02 7.58 5.78
N SER A 153 -41.09 6.86 5.40
CA SER A 153 -42.46 7.12 5.88
C SER A 153 -42.65 6.91 7.39
N ILE A 154 -41.75 6.16 8.05
CA ILE A 154 -41.74 5.97 9.50
C ILE A 154 -40.96 7.09 10.18
N THR A 155 -39.72 7.29 9.75
CA THR A 155 -38.76 8.09 10.50
C THR A 155 -39.03 9.57 10.33
N GLY A 156 -39.61 9.96 9.19
CA GLY A 156 -39.88 11.36 8.80
C GLY A 156 -38.63 12.23 8.72
N ASN A 157 -37.45 11.61 8.83
CA ASN A 157 -36.15 12.26 8.97
C ASN A 157 -35.05 11.26 8.61
N LYS A 158 -34.18 11.66 7.68
CA LYS A 158 -33.07 10.86 7.15
C LYS A 158 -31.99 10.53 8.20
N GLU A 159 -31.78 11.38 9.22
CA GLU A 159 -30.87 11.09 10.34
C GLU A 159 -31.43 10.01 11.27
N LYS A 160 -32.74 10.10 11.59
CA LYS A 160 -33.44 9.06 12.34
C LYS A 160 -33.40 7.70 11.61
N LEU A 161 -33.45 7.73 10.27
CA LEU A 161 -33.25 6.55 9.44
C LEU A 161 -31.85 5.94 9.60
N VAL A 162 -30.80 6.75 9.52
CA VAL A 162 -29.40 6.29 9.70
C VAL A 162 -29.19 5.70 11.10
N ALA A 163 -29.71 6.36 12.15
CA ALA A 163 -29.66 5.85 13.52
C ALA A 163 -30.43 4.52 13.71
N LEU A 164 -31.59 4.38 13.06
CA LEU A 164 -32.36 3.13 13.03
C LEU A 164 -31.58 2.00 12.34
N LEU A 165 -30.92 2.29 11.20
CA LEU A 165 -30.11 1.32 10.48
C LEU A 165 -28.86 0.89 11.28
N LEU A 166 -28.19 1.81 11.97
CA LEU A 166 -27.11 1.47 12.93
C LEU A 166 -27.60 0.57 14.07
N THR A 167 -28.84 0.77 14.54
CA THR A 167 -29.43 -0.08 15.56
C THR A 167 -29.76 -1.48 15.01
N LEU A 168 -30.35 -1.56 13.80
CA LEU A 168 -30.59 -2.81 13.09
C LEU A 168 -29.32 -3.59 12.78
N ARG A 169 -28.19 -2.90 12.56
CA ARG A 169 -26.88 -3.52 12.30
C ARG A 169 -26.43 -4.46 13.43
N ASN A 170 -26.79 -4.12 14.67
CA ASN A 170 -26.53 -4.94 15.86
C ASN A 170 -27.57 -6.05 16.07
N PHE A 171 -28.65 -6.09 15.28
CA PHE A 171 -29.66 -7.13 15.36
C PHE A 171 -29.19 -8.40 14.61
N ARG A 172 -29.39 -9.57 15.21
CA ARG A 172 -28.88 -10.85 14.68
C ARG A 172 -29.39 -11.10 13.26
N GLY A 173 -28.47 -11.31 12.32
CA GLY A 173 -28.76 -11.57 10.91
C GLY A 173 -29.01 -10.32 10.05
N MET A 174 -29.09 -9.12 10.64
CA MET A 174 -29.43 -7.89 9.91
C MET A 174 -28.24 -7.03 9.49
N LYS A 175 -27.01 -7.27 10.01
CA LYS A 175 -25.79 -6.49 9.69
C LYS A 175 -25.66 -6.17 8.19
N ASN A 176 -25.51 -7.18 7.34
CA ASN A 176 -25.27 -6.98 5.90
C ASN A 176 -26.41 -6.23 5.19
N ARG A 177 -27.68 -6.43 5.61
CA ARG A 177 -28.84 -5.73 5.04
C ARG A 177 -28.87 -4.27 5.51
N ALA A 178 -28.58 -4.02 6.78
CA ALA A 178 -28.45 -2.68 7.34
C ALA A 178 -27.30 -1.92 6.67
N ASP A 179 -26.14 -2.55 6.49
CA ASP A 179 -24.97 -1.96 5.81
C ASP A 179 -25.29 -1.62 4.36
N SER A 180 -25.96 -2.52 3.62
CA SER A 180 -26.43 -2.27 2.25
C SER A 180 -27.45 -1.12 2.17
N LEU A 181 -28.35 -1.01 3.15
CA LEU A 181 -29.31 0.10 3.21
C LEU A 181 -28.61 1.42 3.56
N GLN A 182 -27.67 1.44 4.51
CA GLN A 182 -26.89 2.66 4.81
C GLN A 182 -26.09 3.14 3.61
N ARG A 183 -25.50 2.20 2.86
CA ARG A 183 -24.82 2.48 1.60
C ARG A 183 -25.71 3.18 0.59
N ALA A 184 -26.94 2.70 0.41
CA ALA A 184 -27.88 3.32 -0.52
C ALA A 184 -28.54 4.60 0.04
N VAL A 185 -28.63 4.80 1.38
CA VAL A 185 -28.92 6.13 1.96
C VAL A 185 -27.82 7.12 1.61
N ALA A 186 -26.55 6.77 1.86
CA ALA A 186 -25.40 7.64 1.61
C ALA A 186 -25.23 7.98 0.12
N GLY A 187 -25.45 7.00 -0.77
CA GLY A 187 -25.42 7.23 -2.22
C GLY A 187 -26.58 8.08 -2.74
N LYS A 188 -27.76 7.99 -2.12
CA LYS A 188 -28.96 8.76 -2.51
C LYS A 188 -29.00 10.18 -1.94
N TYR A 189 -28.36 10.40 -0.79
CA TYR A 189 -28.37 11.66 -0.05
C TYR A 189 -26.94 12.12 0.32
N PRO A 190 -26.09 12.46 -0.67
CA PRO A 190 -24.72 12.92 -0.43
C PRO A 190 -24.68 14.21 0.41
N GLU A 191 -25.75 15.02 0.42
CA GLU A 191 -25.86 16.22 1.25
C GLU A 191 -25.87 15.95 2.76
N LEU A 192 -26.00 14.68 3.17
CA LEU A 192 -26.00 14.24 4.56
C LEU A 192 -24.71 13.57 5.00
N GLU A 193 -23.69 13.48 4.14
CA GLU A 193 -22.48 12.70 4.39
C GLU A 193 -21.83 13.00 5.76
N ASP A 194 -21.56 14.27 6.08
CA ASP A 194 -20.99 14.66 7.37
C ASP A 194 -21.87 14.29 8.57
N ARG A 195 -23.21 14.29 8.39
CA ARG A 195 -24.16 13.91 9.44
C ARG A 195 -24.17 12.39 9.63
N ILE A 196 -24.10 11.63 8.55
CA ILE A 196 -23.98 10.16 8.54
C ILE A 196 -22.68 9.76 9.25
N GLN A 197 -21.54 10.32 8.83
CA GLN A 197 -20.25 10.11 9.48
C GLN A 197 -20.27 10.50 10.96
N SER A 198 -20.91 11.62 11.32
CA SER A 198 -21.05 12.04 12.72
C SER A 198 -21.88 11.04 13.56
N LEU A 199 -22.87 10.37 12.97
CA LEU A 199 -23.63 9.31 13.64
C LEU A 199 -22.79 8.03 13.79
N TRP A 200 -22.02 7.65 12.77
CA TRP A 200 -21.09 6.51 12.80
C TRP A 200 -20.00 6.69 13.86
N LEU A 201 -19.40 7.87 13.93
CA LEU A 201 -18.42 8.24 14.95
C LEU A 201 -19.00 8.17 16.37
N LYS A 202 -20.20 8.74 16.59
CA LYS A 202 -20.93 8.64 17.87
C LYS A 202 -21.26 7.19 18.26
N ALA A 203 -21.49 6.32 17.28
CA ALA A 203 -21.72 4.89 17.47
C ALA A 203 -20.42 4.07 17.57
N ASN A 204 -19.24 4.71 17.54
CA ASN A 204 -17.92 4.08 17.55
C ASN A 204 -17.74 3.00 16.45
N VAL A 205 -18.25 3.29 15.25
CA VAL A 205 -18.07 2.44 14.06
C VAL A 205 -16.62 2.57 13.58
N ARG A 206 -15.88 1.45 13.58
CA ARG A 206 -14.49 1.40 13.09
C ARG A 206 -14.43 1.64 11.56
N PRO A 207 -13.33 2.16 10.99
CA PRO A 207 -13.29 2.49 9.57
C PRO A 207 -13.44 1.29 8.61
N ASP A 208 -13.00 0.09 8.99
CA ASP A 208 -13.29 -1.16 8.26
C ASP A 208 -14.78 -1.47 8.20
N GLU A 209 -15.50 -1.21 9.29
CA GLU A 209 -16.96 -1.32 9.34
C GLU A 209 -17.68 -0.19 8.59
N ALA A 210 -17.11 1.02 8.59
CA ALA A 210 -17.64 2.17 7.85
C ALA A 210 -17.53 1.96 6.33
N TYR A 211 -16.43 1.34 5.86
CA TYR A 211 -16.24 0.97 4.45
C TYR A 211 -17.44 0.20 3.91
N ASP A 212 -17.88 -0.86 4.59
CA ASP A 212 -19.03 -1.68 4.18
C ASP A 212 -20.33 -0.87 4.05
N MET A 213 -20.45 0.26 4.78
CA MET A 213 -21.61 1.15 4.74
C MET A 213 -21.44 2.33 3.78
N MET A 214 -20.27 2.54 3.18
CA MET A 214 -20.00 3.62 2.22
C MET A 214 -20.31 3.19 0.77
N PRO A 215 -20.76 4.11 -0.11
CA PRO A 215 -21.10 3.80 -1.52
C PRO A 215 -20.02 3.02 -2.28
N ILE A 216 -18.74 3.30 -2.02
CA ILE A 216 -17.58 2.63 -2.63
C ILE A 216 -17.50 1.12 -2.40
N ALA A 217 -18.17 0.56 -1.40
CA ALA A 217 -18.24 -0.89 -1.21
C ALA A 217 -19.27 -1.58 -2.15
N ALA A 218 -20.07 -0.83 -2.91
CA ALA A 218 -20.86 -1.36 -4.03
C ALA A 218 -20.16 -1.24 -5.39
N GLU A 219 -19.18 -0.33 -5.52
CA GLU A 219 -18.43 -0.15 -6.75
C GLU A 219 -17.56 -1.37 -7.05
N LYS A 220 -17.55 -1.84 -8.29
CA LYS A 220 -16.68 -2.97 -8.68
C LYS A 220 -15.22 -2.60 -8.54
N LYS A 221 -14.39 -3.57 -8.16
CA LYS A 221 -12.92 -3.48 -8.26
C LYS A 221 -12.52 -3.45 -9.73
N LEU A 222 -11.82 -2.40 -10.11
CA LEU A 222 -11.21 -2.14 -11.40
C LEU A 222 -9.82 -2.80 -11.42
N THR A 223 -9.38 -3.21 -12.60
CA THR A 223 -8.09 -3.92 -12.79
C THR A 223 -7.32 -3.43 -14.00
N HIS A 224 -7.96 -2.70 -14.91
CA HIS A 224 -7.39 -2.24 -16.17
C HIS A 224 -7.97 -0.87 -16.48
N GLY A 225 -7.17 0.02 -17.09
CA GLY A 225 -7.67 1.31 -17.59
C GLY A 225 -8.29 2.23 -16.52
N ILE A 226 -7.92 2.07 -15.25
CA ILE A 226 -8.61 2.58 -14.04
C ILE A 226 -9.03 4.06 -14.18
N GLU A 227 -8.13 4.97 -14.57
CA GLU A 227 -8.46 6.40 -14.73
C GLU A 227 -9.52 6.73 -15.80
N LYS A 228 -9.77 5.81 -16.74
CA LYS A 228 -10.69 5.98 -17.88
C LYS A 228 -12.08 5.44 -17.57
N GLU A 229 -12.27 4.74 -16.45
CA GLU A 229 -13.55 4.15 -16.07
C GLU A 229 -14.55 5.22 -15.61
N PRO A 230 -15.81 5.22 -16.09
CA PRO A 230 -16.79 6.25 -15.72
C PRO A 230 -17.11 6.35 -14.22
N THR A 231 -16.91 5.26 -13.47
CA THR A 231 -17.13 5.22 -12.01
C THR A 231 -15.92 5.72 -11.22
N TRP A 232 -14.75 5.91 -11.84
CA TRP A 232 -13.51 6.30 -11.16
C TRP A 232 -13.65 7.59 -10.32
N PRO A 233 -14.29 8.68 -10.78
CA PRO A 233 -14.50 9.87 -9.95
C PRO A 233 -15.38 9.62 -8.70
N ALA A 234 -16.28 8.64 -8.75
CA ALA A 234 -17.08 8.25 -7.58
C ALA A 234 -16.25 7.40 -6.60
N ILE A 235 -15.40 6.50 -7.12
CA ILE A 235 -14.45 5.70 -6.33
C ILE A 235 -13.47 6.62 -5.58
N CYS A 236 -12.82 7.56 -6.29
CA CYS A 236 -11.90 8.52 -5.66
C CYS A 236 -12.56 9.34 -4.56
N ARG A 237 -13.78 9.83 -4.77
CA ARG A 237 -14.51 10.54 -3.72
C ARG A 237 -14.68 9.65 -2.49
N GLY A 238 -15.23 8.45 -2.61
CA GLY A 238 -15.43 7.60 -1.44
C GLY A 238 -14.14 7.11 -0.76
N LEU A 239 -13.04 6.97 -1.52
CA LEU A 239 -11.72 6.74 -0.92
C LEU A 239 -11.31 7.92 -0.04
N THR A 240 -11.40 9.16 -0.55
CA THR A 240 -11.17 10.38 0.24
C THR A 240 -12.11 10.48 1.46
N GLN A 241 -13.39 10.11 1.31
CA GLN A 241 -14.36 10.08 2.40
C GLN A 241 -13.97 9.07 3.49
N LEU A 242 -13.53 7.86 3.12
CA LEU A 242 -13.07 6.83 4.07
C LEU A 242 -11.80 7.28 4.80
N ILE A 243 -10.84 7.85 4.09
CA ILE A 243 -9.57 8.33 4.66
C ILE A 243 -9.86 9.49 5.63
N SER A 244 -10.73 10.43 5.24
CA SER A 244 -11.20 11.51 6.12
C SER A 244 -11.93 10.98 7.35
N TYR A 245 -12.81 9.97 7.19
CA TYR A 245 -13.51 9.31 8.28
C TYR A 245 -12.54 8.62 9.25
N ALA A 246 -11.57 7.86 8.76
CA ALA A 246 -10.58 7.18 9.58
C ALA A 246 -9.73 8.16 10.39
N ARG A 247 -9.36 9.31 9.80
CA ARG A 247 -8.71 10.40 10.53
C ARG A 247 -9.62 11.01 11.60
N LYS A 248 -10.89 11.30 11.29
CA LYS A 248 -11.88 11.79 12.27
C LYS A 248 -12.06 10.78 13.43
N PHE A 249 -12.07 9.49 13.13
CA PHE A 249 -12.17 8.39 14.10
C PHE A 249 -10.93 8.31 15.02
N ASN A 250 -9.72 8.33 14.44
CA ASN A 250 -8.47 8.29 15.20
C ASN A 250 -8.21 9.56 16.03
N ALA A 251 -8.77 10.71 15.61
CA ALA A 251 -8.74 11.94 16.38
C ALA A 251 -9.72 11.95 17.58
N MET A 252 -10.62 10.96 17.69
CA MET A 252 -11.43 10.81 18.90
C MET A 252 -10.58 10.22 20.02
N ASP A 253 -10.37 10.98 21.09
CA ASP A 253 -9.73 10.55 22.34
C ASP A 253 -10.60 9.53 23.09
N THR A 254 -10.73 8.37 22.47
CA THR A 254 -11.37 7.18 22.99
C THR A 254 -10.26 6.16 23.24
N LYS A 255 -10.30 5.51 24.40
CA LYS A 255 -9.31 4.49 24.81
C LYS A 255 -9.36 3.19 23.98
N MET A 256 -9.86 3.26 22.75
CA MET A 256 -10.14 2.14 21.85
C MET A 256 -9.74 2.42 20.38
N SER A 257 -9.03 3.52 20.09
CA SER A 257 -8.51 3.82 18.74
C SER A 257 -7.27 2.97 18.38
N GLU A 258 -7.39 1.64 18.42
CA GLU A 258 -6.39 0.68 17.92
C GLU A 258 -6.34 0.62 16.38
N PHE A 259 -7.11 1.44 15.67
CA PHE A 259 -7.17 1.42 14.21
C PHE A 259 -6.04 2.26 13.59
N SER A 260 -4.90 1.62 13.37
CA SER A 260 -3.74 2.28 12.75
C SER A 260 -3.99 2.67 11.28
N TYR A 261 -3.19 3.60 10.75
CA TYR A 261 -3.21 3.91 9.30
C TYR A 261 -2.65 2.76 8.44
N GLN A 262 -1.82 1.87 9.00
CA GLN A 262 -1.44 0.61 8.37
C GLN A 262 -2.67 -0.30 8.16
N ASN A 263 -3.56 -0.41 9.16
CA ASN A 263 -4.81 -1.18 9.04
C ASN A 263 -5.74 -0.59 7.95
N LEU A 264 -5.74 0.75 7.78
CA LEU A 264 -6.49 1.42 6.71
C LEU A 264 -5.91 1.10 5.33
N PHE A 265 -4.59 1.11 5.21
CA PHE A 265 -3.88 0.77 3.99
C PHE A 265 -4.15 -0.68 3.58
N GLU A 266 -3.99 -1.63 4.51
CA GLU A 266 -4.28 -3.05 4.29
C GLU A 266 -5.73 -3.30 3.87
N LEU A 267 -6.69 -2.66 4.54
CA LEU A 267 -8.11 -2.69 4.15
C LEU A 267 -8.32 -2.21 2.71
N LEU A 268 -7.70 -1.09 2.33
CA LEU A 268 -7.85 -0.54 0.97
C LEU A 268 -7.22 -1.46 -0.08
N VAL A 269 -6.05 -2.04 0.18
CA VAL A 269 -5.44 -3.03 -0.72
C VAL A 269 -6.30 -4.30 -0.80
N GLU A 270 -6.85 -4.80 0.30
CA GLU A 270 -7.75 -5.96 0.30
C GLU A 270 -9.00 -5.70 -0.56
N LYS A 271 -9.72 -4.61 -0.28
CA LYS A 271 -11.03 -4.33 -0.90
C LYS A 271 -10.93 -3.76 -2.32
N ARG A 272 -9.93 -2.92 -2.60
CA ARG A 272 -9.78 -2.18 -3.88
C ARG A 272 -8.56 -2.62 -4.70
N GLY A 273 -7.53 -3.19 -4.09
CA GLY A 273 -6.30 -3.60 -4.77
C GLY A 273 -5.22 -2.53 -4.77
N ALA A 274 -3.97 -2.98 -4.87
CA ALA A 274 -2.82 -2.09 -4.94
C ALA A 274 -2.83 -1.19 -6.19
N ASP A 275 -3.29 -1.70 -7.35
CA ASP A 275 -3.36 -0.93 -8.60
C ASP A 275 -4.31 0.28 -8.49
N GLU A 276 -5.52 0.08 -7.97
CA GLU A 276 -6.44 1.19 -7.70
C GLU A 276 -5.86 2.16 -6.68
N LEU A 277 -5.26 1.66 -5.60
CA LEU A 277 -4.71 2.50 -4.55
C LEU A 277 -3.49 3.30 -5.03
N ALA A 278 -2.71 2.76 -5.98
CA ALA A 278 -1.63 3.45 -6.66
C ALA A 278 -2.18 4.54 -7.59
N VAL A 279 -3.10 4.21 -8.49
CA VAL A 279 -3.72 5.20 -9.40
C VAL A 279 -4.44 6.29 -8.60
N PHE A 280 -5.10 5.96 -7.49
CA PHE A 280 -5.66 6.95 -6.56
C PHE A 280 -4.56 7.83 -5.97
N SER A 281 -3.60 7.23 -5.25
CA SER A 281 -2.58 7.97 -4.49
C SER A 281 -1.71 8.87 -5.37
N TYR A 282 -1.49 8.49 -6.64
CA TYR A 282 -0.65 9.22 -7.60
C TYR A 282 -1.44 10.07 -8.61
N SER A 283 -2.77 10.11 -8.52
CA SER A 283 -3.60 10.96 -9.39
C SER A 283 -3.29 12.44 -9.18
N THR A 284 -2.86 13.11 -10.24
CA THR A 284 -2.65 14.57 -10.28
C THR A 284 -3.94 15.38 -10.46
N LYS A 285 -5.08 14.70 -10.60
CA LYS A 285 -6.40 15.28 -10.88
C LYS A 285 -7.27 15.44 -9.62
N HIS A 286 -6.75 15.07 -8.45
CA HIS A 286 -7.49 15.12 -7.19
C HIS A 286 -6.78 16.03 -6.20
N GLU A 287 -7.52 17.02 -5.72
CA GLU A 287 -7.15 17.79 -4.53
C GLU A 287 -7.36 16.88 -3.32
N PHE A 288 -6.27 16.65 -2.57
CA PHE A 288 -6.24 15.76 -1.41
C PHE A 288 -6.44 16.54 -0.11
N ASP A 289 -7.26 17.60 -0.15
CA ASP A 289 -7.37 18.63 0.89
C ASP A 289 -7.49 18.07 2.32
N GLY A 290 -6.40 18.21 3.08
CA GLY A 290 -6.26 17.77 4.45
C GLY A 290 -6.04 16.26 4.64
N ILE A 291 -5.79 15.47 3.61
CA ILE A 291 -5.36 14.05 3.70
C ILE A 291 -4.02 13.78 3.00
N GLU A 292 -3.31 14.83 2.58
CA GLU A 292 -2.08 14.77 1.77
C GLU A 292 -0.98 13.95 2.43
N SER A 293 -0.77 14.12 3.75
CA SER A 293 0.25 13.38 4.50
C SER A 293 -0.05 11.87 4.54
N LEU A 294 -1.32 11.49 4.73
CA LEU A 294 -1.74 10.10 4.78
C LEU A 294 -1.72 9.45 3.38
N VAL A 295 -2.01 10.22 2.33
CA VAL A 295 -1.80 9.78 0.94
C VAL A 295 -0.30 9.63 0.63
N HIS A 296 0.57 10.48 1.18
CA HIS A 296 2.03 10.30 1.08
C HIS A 296 2.49 9.01 1.79
N ASP A 297 2.00 8.74 3.01
CA ASP A 297 2.28 7.49 3.73
C ASP A 297 1.81 6.26 2.91
N PHE A 298 0.67 6.36 2.22
CA PHE A 298 0.19 5.31 1.32
C PHE A 298 1.11 5.13 0.11
N ARG A 299 1.65 6.20 -0.48
CA ARG A 299 2.65 6.10 -1.55
C ARG A 299 3.91 5.37 -1.07
N VAL A 300 4.38 5.68 0.15
CA VAL A 300 5.52 4.99 0.78
C VAL A 300 5.23 3.48 0.89
N MET A 301 4.09 3.12 1.48
CA MET A 301 3.73 1.71 1.67
C MET A 301 3.53 0.95 0.35
N LEU A 302 2.98 1.60 -0.69
CA LEU A 302 2.91 0.99 -2.03
C LEU A 302 4.28 0.74 -2.64
N VAL A 303 5.23 1.68 -2.52
CA VAL A 303 6.60 1.51 -3.04
C VAL A 303 7.34 0.39 -2.30
N GLU A 304 7.11 0.24 -0.99
CA GLU A 304 7.71 -0.85 -0.20
C GLU A 304 7.09 -2.23 -0.47
N GLN A 305 5.76 -2.31 -0.63
CA GLN A 305 5.03 -3.58 -0.56
C GLN A 305 4.43 -4.06 -1.89
N TYR A 306 4.20 -3.15 -2.85
CA TYR A 306 3.53 -3.41 -4.13
C TYR A 306 4.17 -2.62 -5.29
N PRO A 307 5.50 -2.75 -5.54
CA PRO A 307 6.19 -1.99 -6.57
C PRO A 307 5.60 -2.20 -7.98
N GLU A 308 5.06 -3.38 -8.28
CA GLU A 308 4.39 -3.71 -9.53
C GLU A 308 3.14 -2.86 -9.81
N ALA A 309 2.40 -2.48 -8.76
CA ALA A 309 1.27 -1.56 -8.89
C ALA A 309 1.74 -0.15 -9.30
N ILE A 310 2.93 0.28 -8.84
CA ILE A 310 3.55 1.55 -9.23
C ILE A 310 4.05 1.51 -10.67
N GLU A 311 4.59 0.38 -11.15
CA GLU A 311 5.00 0.22 -12.55
C GLU A 311 3.85 0.50 -13.54
N SER A 312 2.61 0.13 -13.19
CA SER A 312 1.42 0.46 -14.00
C SER A 312 1.15 1.98 -14.11
N VAL A 313 1.39 2.72 -13.02
CA VAL A 313 1.28 4.20 -12.97
C VAL A 313 2.42 4.85 -13.75
N LEU A 314 3.64 4.33 -13.61
CA LEU A 314 4.80 4.79 -14.38
C LEU A 314 4.60 4.58 -15.89
N GLN A 315 3.98 3.47 -16.31
CA GLN A 315 3.65 3.25 -17.72
C GLN A 315 2.59 4.25 -18.23
N SER A 316 1.58 4.60 -17.42
CA SER A 316 0.59 5.60 -17.82
C SER A 316 1.19 7.00 -17.95
N TRP A 317 2.15 7.35 -17.08
CA TRP A 317 2.93 8.58 -17.16
C TRP A 317 3.89 8.61 -18.35
N PHE A 318 4.46 7.46 -18.71
CA PHE A 318 5.30 7.31 -19.91
C PHE A 318 4.48 7.58 -21.18
N ASP A 319 3.31 6.95 -21.29
CA ASP A 319 2.38 7.14 -22.40
C ASP A 319 1.92 8.61 -22.50
N ALA A 320 1.70 9.26 -21.34
CA ALA A 320 1.36 10.68 -21.22
C ALA A 320 2.56 11.63 -21.37
N ARG A 321 3.79 11.11 -21.53
CA ARG A 321 5.06 11.86 -21.65
C ARG A 321 5.35 12.81 -20.47
N VAL A 322 5.06 12.38 -19.25
CA VAL A 322 5.37 13.13 -18.03
C VAL A 322 6.89 13.29 -17.88
N HIS A 323 7.35 14.50 -17.60
CA HIS A 323 8.79 14.79 -17.55
C HIS A 323 9.46 14.06 -16.35
N PRO A 324 10.66 13.48 -16.46
CA PRO A 324 11.33 12.75 -15.37
C PRO A 324 11.44 13.52 -14.05
N VAL A 325 11.66 14.84 -14.11
CA VAL A 325 11.71 15.73 -12.93
C VAL A 325 10.35 15.85 -12.23
N GLN A 326 9.23 15.69 -12.95
CA GLN A 326 7.90 15.66 -12.34
C GLN A 326 7.64 14.30 -11.69
N VAL A 327 8.01 13.20 -12.36
CA VAL A 327 7.93 11.84 -11.78
C VAL A 327 8.72 11.72 -10.47
N TYR A 328 9.93 12.30 -10.41
CA TYR A 328 10.71 12.38 -9.17
C TYR A 328 9.93 13.04 -8.02
N LYS A 329 9.18 14.12 -8.30
CA LYS A 329 8.39 14.86 -7.30
C LYS A 329 7.10 14.16 -6.89
N TYR A 330 6.57 13.25 -7.70
CA TYR A 330 5.35 12.51 -7.37
C TYR A 330 5.64 11.30 -6.50
N LEU A 331 6.77 10.63 -6.76
CA LEU A 331 7.29 9.53 -5.94
C LEU A 331 7.65 10.02 -4.51
N PRO A 332 7.42 9.21 -3.47
CA PRO A 332 7.67 9.56 -2.07
C PRO A 332 9.17 9.42 -1.76
N LEU A 333 9.98 10.27 -2.37
CA LEU A 333 11.44 10.21 -2.23
C LEU A 333 11.95 11.07 -1.07
N ASP A 334 11.10 11.90 -0.46
CA ASP A 334 11.45 12.98 0.48
C ASP A 334 11.74 12.52 1.92
N TYR A 335 12.51 11.45 2.04
CA TYR A 335 13.18 11.05 3.28
C TYR A 335 14.30 12.02 3.68
N ALA A 336 14.78 11.92 4.92
CA ALA A 336 15.86 12.77 5.43
C ALA A 336 17.18 12.60 4.66
N LEU A 337 17.92 13.71 4.51
CA LEU A 337 19.11 13.83 3.66
C LEU A 337 20.36 13.07 4.16
N ASP A 338 20.31 12.51 5.37
CA ASP A 338 21.44 11.82 6.00
C ASP A 338 21.25 10.29 6.11
N ILE A 339 20.09 9.77 5.70
CA ILE A 339 19.79 8.34 5.73
C ILE A 339 20.61 7.63 4.64
N THR A 340 21.37 6.60 5.03
CA THR A 340 22.18 5.75 4.14
C THR A 340 22.09 4.25 4.44
N GLU A 341 21.36 3.87 5.50
CA GLU A 341 21.18 2.48 5.95
C GLU A 341 19.78 2.32 6.61
N GLY A 342 19.33 1.08 6.85
CA GLY A 342 18.06 0.76 7.54
C GLY A 342 16.83 0.67 6.62
N LYS A 343 15.63 0.53 7.21
CA LYS A 343 14.38 0.33 6.45
C LYS A 343 14.02 1.52 5.56
N GLU A 344 14.13 2.73 6.09
CA GLU A 344 13.85 3.99 5.37
C GLU A 344 14.77 4.15 4.16
N TRP A 345 16.05 3.74 4.26
CA TRP A 345 16.98 3.71 3.15
C TRP A 345 16.52 2.75 2.04
N LEU A 346 16.04 1.55 2.38
CA LEU A 346 15.56 0.57 1.41
C LEU A 346 14.27 1.05 0.70
N ALA A 347 13.38 1.74 1.42
CA ALA A 347 12.20 2.37 0.83
C ALA A 347 12.58 3.48 -0.17
N LEU A 348 13.50 4.37 0.22
CA LEU A 348 14.08 5.39 -0.66
C LEU A 348 14.74 4.77 -1.91
N CYS A 349 15.58 3.74 -1.73
CA CYS A 349 16.25 3.03 -2.82
C CYS A 349 15.25 2.37 -3.78
N SER A 350 14.16 1.81 -3.27
CA SER A 350 13.10 1.22 -4.08
C SER A 350 12.36 2.27 -4.93
N GLY A 351 12.03 3.43 -4.33
CA GLY A 351 11.46 4.56 -5.05
C GLY A 351 12.42 5.14 -6.11
N LEU A 352 13.70 5.26 -5.78
CA LEU A 352 14.73 5.72 -6.73
C LEU A 352 14.94 4.70 -7.86
N LYS A 353 14.94 3.39 -7.59
CA LYS A 353 14.98 2.34 -8.63
C LYS A 353 13.82 2.48 -9.61
N LEU A 354 12.60 2.67 -9.11
CA LEU A 354 11.40 2.89 -9.94
C LEU A 354 11.57 4.14 -10.83
N TRP A 355 12.10 5.23 -10.27
CA TRP A 355 12.40 6.45 -11.03
C TRP A 355 13.50 6.26 -12.09
N ILE A 356 14.60 5.57 -11.77
CA ILE A 356 15.64 5.20 -12.74
C ILE A 356 15.04 4.35 -13.88
N SER A 357 14.21 3.36 -13.55
CA SER A 357 13.56 2.46 -14.52
C SER A 357 12.65 3.23 -15.49
N TYR A 358 11.90 4.21 -14.99
CA TYR A 358 11.10 5.13 -15.81
C TYR A 358 11.96 5.91 -16.81
N MET A 359 13.11 6.42 -16.37
CA MET A 359 14.01 7.17 -17.26
C MET A 359 14.71 6.29 -18.29
N ILE A 360 15.08 5.05 -17.93
CA ILE A 360 15.62 4.06 -18.89
C ILE A 360 14.60 3.80 -20.00
N SER A 361 13.32 3.69 -19.66
CA SER A 361 12.23 3.47 -20.62
C SER A 361 12.06 4.65 -21.60
N ILE A 362 12.22 5.89 -21.14
CA ILE A 362 12.25 7.09 -22.00
C ILE A 362 13.53 7.15 -22.85
N GLY A 363 14.64 6.69 -22.28
CA GLY A 363 15.95 6.64 -22.90
C GLY A 363 16.67 7.99 -22.93
N ASN A 364 17.99 7.91 -23.11
CA ASN A 364 18.95 9.01 -22.95
C ASN A 364 18.79 10.20 -23.94
N LYS A 365 17.74 10.22 -24.78
CA LYS A 365 17.44 11.32 -25.71
C LYS A 365 16.67 12.47 -25.06
N VAL A 366 15.98 12.21 -23.94
CA VAL A 366 15.16 13.22 -23.23
C VAL A 366 15.83 13.65 -21.93
N PHE A 367 16.58 12.75 -21.29
CA PHE A 367 17.26 13.01 -20.02
C PHE A 367 18.55 12.19 -19.99
N SER A 368 19.70 12.87 -19.94
CA SER A 368 21.03 12.24 -19.99
C SER A 368 21.50 11.73 -18.63
N ASN A 369 22.45 10.79 -18.61
CA ASN A 369 23.07 10.31 -17.37
C ASN A 369 23.60 11.46 -16.49
N ASN A 370 24.16 12.50 -17.12
CA ASN A 370 24.70 13.67 -16.44
C ASN A 370 23.59 14.49 -15.76
N GLU A 371 22.40 14.59 -16.37
CA GLU A 371 21.23 15.23 -15.76
C GLU A 371 20.62 14.38 -14.64
N ILE A 372 20.67 13.05 -14.76
CA ILE A 372 20.27 12.10 -13.70
C ILE A 372 21.13 12.31 -12.46
N VAL A 373 22.47 12.26 -12.60
CA VAL A 373 23.36 12.42 -11.43
C VAL A 373 23.30 13.83 -10.85
N ARG A 374 23.16 14.87 -11.68
CA ARG A 374 22.93 16.24 -11.17
C ARG A 374 21.66 16.34 -10.35
N LEU A 375 20.54 15.78 -10.80
CA LEU A 375 19.29 15.82 -10.02
C LEU A 375 19.38 14.97 -8.75
N LEU A 376 20.06 13.82 -8.80
CA LEU A 376 20.34 13.02 -7.60
C LEU A 376 21.12 13.84 -6.58
N VAL A 377 22.27 14.42 -6.96
CA VAL A 377 23.13 15.21 -6.06
C VAL A 377 22.46 16.50 -5.55
N ASP A 378 21.65 17.15 -6.37
CA ASP A 378 20.86 18.34 -5.99
C ASP A 378 19.67 18.02 -5.04
N LYS A 379 19.30 16.74 -4.89
CA LYS A 379 18.17 16.31 -4.05
C LYS A 379 18.56 15.40 -2.89
N ARG A 380 19.73 14.76 -2.95
CA ARG A 380 20.32 13.79 -2.03
C ARG A 380 21.82 14.01 -2.09
N SER A 381 22.54 14.04 -0.97
CA SER A 381 23.98 14.41 -0.98
C SER A 381 24.83 13.51 -1.91
N GLU A 382 26.02 13.95 -2.33
CA GLU A 382 26.95 13.10 -3.10
C GLU A 382 27.18 11.73 -2.45
N LYS A 383 27.27 11.70 -1.11
CA LYS A 383 27.35 10.46 -0.31
C LYS A 383 26.13 9.55 -0.52
N GLN A 384 24.91 10.11 -0.50
CA GLN A 384 23.69 9.35 -0.79
C GLN A 384 23.64 8.89 -2.26
N ALA A 385 24.07 9.72 -3.21
CA ALA A 385 24.12 9.35 -4.63
C ALA A 385 25.09 8.17 -4.86
N VAL A 386 26.29 8.21 -4.26
CA VAL A 386 27.26 7.09 -4.28
C VAL A 386 26.67 5.83 -3.63
N ALA A 387 26.09 5.95 -2.43
CA ALA A 387 25.50 4.80 -1.73
C ALA A 387 24.33 4.17 -2.53
N PHE A 388 23.46 4.98 -3.12
CA PHE A 388 22.35 4.51 -3.95
C PHE A 388 22.85 3.81 -5.22
N LEU A 389 23.80 4.42 -5.95
CA LEU A 389 24.34 3.83 -7.18
C LEU A 389 25.19 2.59 -6.92
N SER A 390 25.78 2.46 -5.73
CA SER A 390 26.42 1.21 -5.26
C SER A 390 25.39 0.12 -5.01
N TRP A 391 24.32 0.42 -4.25
CA TRP A 391 23.22 -0.50 -4.01
C TRP A 391 22.57 -0.94 -5.34
N LEU A 392 22.34 -0.01 -6.26
CA LEU A 392 21.73 -0.26 -7.57
C LEU A 392 22.57 -1.19 -8.45
N GLU A 393 23.90 -1.22 -8.28
CA GLU A 393 24.79 -2.15 -8.99
C GLU A 393 24.54 -3.62 -8.60
N SER A 394 24.06 -3.86 -7.37
CA SER A 394 23.68 -5.19 -6.87
C SER A 394 22.26 -5.64 -7.25
N VAL A 395 21.48 -4.78 -7.92
CA VAL A 395 20.10 -5.09 -8.33
C VAL A 395 20.11 -5.75 -9.70
N ASP A 396 19.42 -6.90 -9.83
CA ASP A 396 19.29 -7.64 -11.08
C ASP A 396 18.79 -6.74 -12.23
N GLY A 397 19.49 -6.81 -13.37
CA GLY A 397 19.24 -6.00 -14.56
C GLY A 397 19.67 -4.53 -14.49
N MET A 398 20.17 -4.04 -13.34
CA MET A 398 20.54 -2.63 -13.16
C MET A 398 22.04 -2.34 -13.21
N LYS A 399 22.92 -3.35 -13.11
CA LYS A 399 24.38 -3.20 -13.08
C LYS A 399 24.92 -2.22 -14.12
N ASP A 400 24.73 -2.48 -15.42
CA ASP A 400 25.25 -1.64 -16.49
C ASP A 400 24.71 -0.20 -16.44
N HIS A 401 23.53 0.02 -15.86
CA HIS A 401 22.97 1.35 -15.66
C HIS A 401 23.59 2.05 -14.45
N ALA A 402 23.79 1.34 -13.34
CA ALA A 402 24.50 1.82 -12.16
C ALA A 402 25.94 2.23 -12.51
N GLU A 403 26.70 1.39 -13.23
CA GLU A 403 28.06 1.70 -13.68
C GLU A 403 28.12 3.00 -14.50
N ARG A 404 27.27 3.13 -15.53
CA ARG A 404 27.21 4.32 -16.39
C ARG A 404 26.72 5.58 -15.65
N LEU A 405 26.06 5.44 -14.50
CA LEU A 405 25.71 6.56 -13.62
C LEU A 405 26.85 6.89 -12.64
N GLN A 406 27.58 5.90 -12.12
CA GLN A 406 28.80 6.13 -11.35
C GLN A 406 29.88 6.84 -12.19
N GLU A 407 30.05 6.44 -13.45
CA GLU A 407 30.92 7.11 -14.43
C GLU A 407 30.52 8.59 -14.62
N ALA A 408 29.22 8.85 -14.84
CA ALA A 408 28.70 10.21 -15.00
C ALA A 408 28.90 11.04 -13.71
N LEU A 409 28.69 10.45 -12.54
CA LEU A 409 28.91 11.09 -11.23
C LEU A 409 30.39 11.48 -11.05
N ALA A 410 31.33 10.59 -11.37
CA ALA A 410 32.77 10.84 -11.32
C ALA A 410 33.30 11.87 -12.35
N VAL A 411 32.47 12.26 -13.32
CA VAL A 411 32.76 13.30 -14.31
C VAL A 411 32.13 14.64 -13.92
N GLU A 412 30.86 14.63 -13.50
CA GLU A 412 30.10 15.83 -13.12
C GLU A 412 30.45 16.35 -11.72
N PHE A 413 30.77 15.45 -10.79
CA PHE A 413 31.08 15.74 -9.38
C PHE A 413 32.41 15.07 -8.99
N PRO A 414 33.57 15.62 -9.38
CA PRO A 414 34.88 15.00 -9.11
C PRO A 414 35.19 14.78 -7.63
N ASP A 415 34.56 15.54 -6.73
CA ASP A 415 34.74 15.42 -5.28
C ASP A 415 34.02 14.20 -4.67
N SER A 416 33.10 13.57 -5.42
CA SER A 416 32.49 12.28 -5.07
C SER A 416 33.43 11.08 -5.30
N LEU A 417 34.53 11.29 -6.02
CA LEU A 417 35.44 10.22 -6.45
C LEU A 417 36.13 9.46 -5.31
N PRO A 418 36.55 10.08 -4.20
CA PRO A 418 37.04 9.35 -3.03
C PRO A 418 35.99 8.41 -2.43
N LEU A 419 34.72 8.82 -2.40
CA LEU A 419 33.61 8.01 -1.88
C LEU A 419 33.34 6.80 -2.79
N LEU A 420 33.38 7.00 -4.12
CA LEU A 420 33.30 5.90 -5.09
C LEU A 420 34.46 4.91 -4.93
N LEU A 421 35.69 5.40 -4.71
CA LEU A 421 36.86 4.55 -4.49
C LEU A 421 36.78 3.76 -3.18
N GLU A 422 36.25 4.32 -2.10
CA GLU A 422 35.99 3.60 -0.84
C GLU A 422 34.96 2.48 -1.02
N VAL A 423 33.88 2.75 -1.77
CA VAL A 423 32.87 1.75 -2.13
C VAL A 423 33.47 0.64 -3.00
N TRP A 424 34.17 0.99 -4.08
CA TRP A 424 34.80 0.01 -4.97
C TRP A 424 35.88 -0.81 -4.26
N LEU A 425 36.50 -0.28 -3.20
CA LEU A 425 37.50 -1.01 -2.40
C LEU A 425 36.80 -2.07 -1.54
N LYS A 426 35.70 -1.69 -0.87
CA LYS A 426 34.84 -2.58 -0.09
C LYS A 426 34.21 -3.73 -0.92
N HIS A 427 34.13 -3.56 -2.24
CA HIS A 427 33.58 -4.54 -3.18
C HIS A 427 34.65 -5.25 -4.02
N ASP A 428 35.94 -5.14 -3.67
CA ASP A 428 37.07 -5.80 -4.35
C ASP A 428 37.09 -5.62 -5.89
N VAL A 429 36.69 -4.43 -6.37
CA VAL A 429 36.61 -4.15 -7.81
C VAL A 429 38.00 -4.15 -8.44
N ASP A 430 38.17 -4.86 -9.57
CA ASP A 430 39.47 -4.95 -10.23
C ASP A 430 40.06 -3.56 -10.55
N PRO A 431 41.35 -3.30 -10.26
CA PRO A 431 41.99 -2.02 -10.54
C PRO A 431 41.86 -1.49 -11.97
N LYS A 432 41.81 -2.35 -12.99
CA LYS A 432 41.64 -1.92 -14.40
C LYS A 432 40.20 -1.47 -14.66
N GLU A 433 39.24 -2.09 -13.99
CA GLU A 433 37.83 -1.70 -14.04
C GLU A 433 37.60 -0.38 -13.30
N VAL A 434 38.21 -0.18 -12.14
CA VAL A 434 38.25 1.14 -11.48
C VAL A 434 38.89 2.18 -12.40
N TYR A 435 40.04 1.89 -13.01
CA TYR A 435 40.72 2.78 -13.97
C TYR A 435 39.79 3.20 -15.13
N ARG A 436 39.00 2.26 -15.65
CA ARG A 436 37.98 2.48 -16.69
C ARG A 436 36.89 3.43 -16.17
N ARG A 437 36.23 3.09 -15.05
CA ARG A 437 35.12 3.86 -14.48
C ARG A 437 35.49 5.29 -14.08
N MET A 438 36.74 5.53 -13.67
CA MET A 438 37.26 6.88 -13.35
C MET A 438 37.30 7.83 -14.56
N SER A 439 37.08 7.33 -15.79
CA SER A 439 37.12 8.07 -17.05
C SER A 439 38.44 8.81 -17.26
N LEU A 440 39.55 8.09 -17.07
CA LEU A 440 40.91 8.58 -17.35
C LEU A 440 41.22 8.67 -18.87
N THR A 441 40.36 8.08 -19.72
CA THR A 441 40.45 8.18 -21.18
C THR A 441 40.08 9.58 -21.66
N ALA A 442 41.06 10.29 -22.25
CA ALA A 442 40.93 11.67 -22.72
C ALA A 442 39.73 11.89 -23.66
N SER A 443 38.89 12.87 -23.34
CA SER A 443 37.57 13.07 -23.98
C SER A 443 37.59 13.74 -25.36
N LYS A 444 38.76 14.10 -25.91
CA LYS A 444 38.94 14.61 -27.29
C LYS A 444 40.31 14.20 -27.85
N PRO A 445 40.46 14.01 -29.18
CA PRO A 445 41.78 13.91 -29.81
C PRO A 445 42.50 15.24 -29.62
N VAL A 446 43.70 15.22 -29.04
CA VAL A 446 44.38 16.42 -28.57
C VAL A 446 45.67 16.75 -29.32
N THR A 447 45.84 18.04 -29.57
CA THR A 447 47.09 18.66 -30.00
C THR A 447 48.15 18.63 -28.89
N HIS A 448 49.42 18.83 -29.27
CA HIS A 448 50.61 18.54 -28.46
C HIS A 448 50.69 19.22 -27.07
N ASP A 449 49.91 20.28 -26.83
CA ASP A 449 49.88 21.08 -25.59
C ASP A 449 49.08 20.42 -24.45
N SER A 450 48.84 19.10 -24.56
CA SER A 450 47.78 18.42 -23.82
C SER A 450 48.23 17.24 -22.97
N LEU A 451 49.53 16.93 -22.90
CA LEU A 451 50.04 15.85 -22.04
C LEU A 451 49.67 16.07 -20.55
N ASN A 452 49.66 17.32 -20.09
CA ASN A 452 49.17 17.70 -18.75
C ASN A 452 47.64 17.59 -18.57
N ARG A 453 46.86 17.42 -19.66
CA ARG A 453 45.42 17.08 -19.60
C ARG A 453 45.18 15.58 -19.81
N MET A 454 46.09 14.91 -20.53
CA MET A 454 46.04 13.48 -20.86
C MET A 454 46.27 12.61 -19.63
N PHE A 455 47.08 13.10 -18.68
CA PHE A 455 47.17 12.56 -17.34
C PHE A 455 46.48 13.52 -16.38
N ASN A 456 45.25 13.19 -15.95
CA ASN A 456 44.64 13.85 -14.81
C ASN A 456 45.37 13.37 -13.54
N ILE A 457 46.53 13.97 -13.26
CA ILE A 457 47.48 13.53 -12.22
C ILE A 457 46.79 13.34 -10.85
N PRO A 458 45.86 14.21 -10.39
CA PRO A 458 45.06 13.94 -9.19
C PRO A 458 44.29 12.62 -9.24
N LYS A 459 43.49 12.36 -10.30
CA LYS A 459 42.77 11.08 -10.46
C LYS A 459 43.73 9.88 -10.52
N MET A 460 44.88 10.02 -11.20
CA MET A 460 45.86 8.95 -11.29
C MET A 460 46.53 8.64 -9.95
N LYS A 461 46.79 9.65 -9.10
CA LYS A 461 47.25 9.45 -7.71
C LYS A 461 46.20 8.74 -6.85
N MET A 462 44.92 9.11 -6.98
CA MET A 462 43.82 8.42 -6.28
C MET A 462 43.74 6.95 -6.69
N TRP A 463 43.92 6.65 -7.98
CA TRP A 463 43.95 5.27 -8.49
C TRP A 463 45.13 4.46 -7.93
N PHE A 464 46.35 5.03 -7.89
CA PHE A 464 47.49 4.34 -7.25
C PHE A 464 47.21 4.05 -5.77
N GLY A 465 46.70 5.03 -5.02
CA GLY A 465 46.35 4.84 -3.60
C GLY A 465 45.22 3.81 -3.38
N TYR A 466 44.32 3.63 -4.36
CA TYR A 466 43.34 2.54 -4.35
C TYR A 466 44.01 1.17 -4.51
N VAL A 467 44.93 1.04 -5.48
CA VAL A 467 45.68 -0.20 -5.74
C VAL A 467 46.56 -0.59 -4.55
N GLU A 468 47.22 0.39 -3.91
CA GLU A 468 48.02 0.16 -2.71
C GLU A 468 47.16 -0.37 -1.54
N LYS A 469 45.98 0.21 -1.31
CA LYS A 469 45.03 -0.25 -0.28
C LYS A 469 44.50 -1.67 -0.56
N LEU A 470 44.00 -1.93 -1.78
CA LEU A 470 43.48 -3.25 -2.15
C LEU A 470 44.54 -4.35 -1.98
N ASN A 471 45.78 -4.08 -2.38
CA ASN A 471 46.89 -5.02 -2.17
C ASN A 471 47.25 -5.21 -0.68
N ALA A 472 47.14 -4.16 0.15
CA ALA A 472 47.37 -4.26 1.58
C ALA A 472 46.29 -5.08 2.30
N ASP A 473 45.03 -4.89 1.93
CA ASP A 473 43.89 -5.65 2.48
C ASP A 473 43.99 -7.14 2.09
N LEU A 474 44.32 -7.44 0.82
CA LEU A 474 44.62 -8.79 0.36
C LEU A 474 45.82 -9.43 1.08
N ALA A 475 46.87 -8.66 1.38
CA ALA A 475 48.02 -9.15 2.15
C ALA A 475 47.66 -9.45 3.61
N CYS A 476 46.72 -8.72 4.20
CA CYS A 476 46.21 -8.99 5.56
C CYS A 476 45.29 -10.22 5.62
N LEU A 477 44.65 -10.59 4.50
CA LEU A 477 43.75 -11.74 4.38
C LEU A 477 44.46 -13.07 4.09
N LEU A 478 45.79 -13.07 3.91
CA LEU A 478 46.60 -14.28 3.80
C LEU A 478 47.13 -14.70 5.19
N PRO A 479 46.49 -15.66 5.89
CA PRO A 479 47.04 -16.19 7.13
C PRO A 479 48.30 -16.98 6.80
N GLU A 480 49.45 -16.47 7.28
CA GLU A 480 50.73 -17.18 7.32
C GLU A 480 51.10 -17.89 5.99
N CYS A 481 51.40 -17.11 4.95
CA CYS A 481 52.30 -17.59 3.88
C CYS A 481 53.72 -17.77 4.45
N ILE A 482 53.87 -18.86 5.20
CA ILE A 482 55.06 -19.66 5.52
C ILE A 482 56.34 -18.83 5.69
N VAL A 483 56.76 -18.74 6.95
CA VAL A 483 58.11 -18.33 7.36
C VAL A 483 59.15 -18.99 6.44
N CYS A 484 59.83 -18.19 5.62
CA CYS A 484 60.94 -18.64 4.80
C CYS A 484 62.21 -18.77 5.65
N SER A 485 62.19 -19.71 6.61
CA SER A 485 63.23 -19.91 7.63
C SER A 485 64.44 -20.73 7.16
N ASN A 486 64.59 -20.99 5.86
CA ASN A 486 65.66 -21.82 5.29
C ASN A 486 66.50 -21.10 4.20
N CYS A 487 66.78 -19.81 4.38
CA CYS A 487 67.86 -19.12 3.67
C CYS A 487 69.06 -18.85 4.61
N HIS A 488 69.58 -19.91 5.24
CA HIS A 488 70.94 -19.86 5.78
C HIS A 488 71.94 -19.89 4.61
N LEU A 489 72.44 -18.70 4.26
CA LEU A 489 73.67 -18.56 3.49
C LEU A 489 74.83 -19.10 4.33
N VAL A 490 75.20 -20.36 4.08
CA VAL A 490 76.49 -20.90 4.49
C VAL A 490 77.54 -20.28 3.56
N TYR A 491 78.33 -19.37 4.11
CA TYR A 491 79.65 -19.06 3.56
C TYR A 491 80.55 -20.26 3.88
N ASP A 492 80.91 -21.04 2.87
CA ASP A 492 82.06 -21.93 2.95
C ASP A 492 83.29 -21.18 2.44
N THR A 493 84.32 -21.14 3.28
CA THR A 493 85.68 -20.70 2.94
C THR A 493 86.65 -21.81 3.28
N ASP A 494 87.14 -22.50 2.25
CA ASP A 494 88.54 -22.94 2.09
C ASP A 494 88.76 -23.45 0.64
#